data_AF-A0A538S271-F1
#
_entry.id   AF-A0A538S271-F1
#
_cell.length_a   1.000
_cell.length_b   1.000
_cell.length_c   1.000
_cell.angle_alpha   90.00
_cell.angle_beta   90.00
_cell.angle_gamma   90.00
#
_symmetry.space_group_name_H-M   'P 1'
#
loop_
_entity.id
_entity.type
_entity.pdbx_description
1 polymer ?
#
loop_
_entity_poly.entity_id
_entity_poly.type
_entity_poly.pdbx_seq_one_letter_code
_entity_poly.pdbx_strand_id
1 'polypeptide(L)'
;MTIPGLLALVCASAFVAADPAGAPAANDPTDKTVTTVLAVQSALQEGREHLLHGEHRAAVSVLESQLPCINGNKVYLKALEDAYRGYIKELRLAKQDADAQRYLQRLLYLDKGALLDRSLTGGSATLEASPVAAAARIAAQAPPRTSPVVRAKSQDDRPEARHIQSGPGREDASGLLARAQREFEDKRYPEARRLYEQAYLADEQTLRGCQDHRDRFGYCKLAWVVEQVNQAAQHEPSWPELEKEVKAAVDLAPRLDDPAKKLLARIRDPHPSTLTSAGRSDSVIAVRHSERNAQGWYVAESPNFRIYHKQSPEAAEQAAQVAEGARARVQQKWFGDAGEVWDLKCDLYLHPRAEDYSRETGKYNSPGHSTMRVENGRLVVRRIDVHCDDPNMLVAVLPHETTHVVLAGAFGGQLVPRWADEGLAVLTEPREKVQRHLDNLARCRQNNELFHLKDLLLLPDYPENPRYIGAFYAESVSLVEFLSSQKGPQEFTLFLHDALRYGPEKALPRHYNFQDFNDLEQHWFQSAFNNQRASTGTP
;
A
#
# COMPACT_ATOMS: atom_id res chain seq x y z
N MET A 1 1.76 -38.13 -29.75
CA MET A 1 0.77 -38.11 -28.66
C MET A 1 1.31 -37.22 -27.57
N THR A 2 0.91 -35.95 -27.56
CA THR A 2 1.29 -34.96 -26.55
C THR A 2 0.29 -35.03 -25.41
N ILE A 3 0.77 -35.28 -24.19
CA ILE A 3 -0.03 -35.22 -22.97
C ILE A 3 -0.48 -33.75 -22.79
N PRO A 4 -1.78 -33.44 -22.63
CA PRO A 4 -2.21 -32.08 -22.37
C PRO A 4 -1.69 -31.64 -20.99
N GLY A 5 -0.84 -30.61 -21.00
CA GLY A 5 -0.16 -30.08 -19.82
C GLY A 5 -1.09 -29.24 -18.94
N LEU A 6 -0.98 -29.44 -17.64
CA LEU A 6 -1.54 -28.62 -16.59
C LEU A 6 -0.74 -27.30 -16.50
N LEU A 7 -1.39 -26.16 -16.74
CA LEU A 7 -0.80 -24.83 -16.55
C LEU A 7 -1.51 -24.14 -15.37
N ALA A 8 -0.76 -23.86 -14.31
CA ALA A 8 -1.23 -23.12 -13.12
C ALA A 8 -0.47 -21.80 -13.02
N LEU A 9 -1.20 -20.69 -13.02
CA LEU A 9 -0.65 -19.34 -12.85
C LEU A 9 -1.02 -18.83 -11.45
N VAL A 10 -0.02 -18.34 -10.72
CA VAL A 10 -0.21 -17.55 -9.51
C VAL A 10 0.40 -16.17 -9.73
N CYS A 11 -0.39 -15.11 -9.60
CA CYS A 11 0.07 -13.73 -9.61
C CYS A 11 -0.05 -13.20 -8.19
N ALA A 12 1.04 -12.75 -7.57
CA ALA A 12 1.03 -12.22 -6.22
C ALA A 12 1.43 -10.74 -6.27
N SER A 13 0.59 -9.87 -5.73
CA SER A 13 0.88 -8.44 -5.66
C SER A 13 2.08 -8.18 -4.72
N ALA A 14 3.10 -7.50 -5.24
CA ALA A 14 4.32 -7.12 -4.50
C ALA A 14 4.43 -5.59 -4.36
N PHE A 15 4.51 -5.09 -3.13
CA PHE A 15 4.81 -3.67 -2.88
C PHE A 15 6.32 -3.45 -2.83
N VAL A 16 6.85 -2.66 -3.75
CA VAL A 16 8.24 -2.17 -3.73
C VAL A 16 8.26 -0.78 -3.09
N ALA A 17 8.89 -0.64 -1.92
CA ALA A 17 9.19 0.64 -1.29
C ALA A 17 10.50 1.22 -1.84
N ALA A 18 10.54 2.53 -2.05
CA ALA A 18 11.57 3.24 -2.80
C ALA A 18 11.89 4.56 -2.09
N ASP A 19 13.06 4.65 -1.43
CA ASP A 19 13.54 5.86 -0.73
C ASP A 19 14.36 6.80 -1.64
N PRO A 20 14.30 8.12 -1.42
CA PRO A 20 15.25 9.10 -1.97
C PRO A 20 16.11 9.79 -0.88
N ALA A 21 17.36 10.15 -1.20
CA ALA A 21 18.20 11.13 -0.46
C ALA A 21 19.21 11.80 -1.43
N GLY A 22 19.62 13.08 -1.35
CA GLY A 22 19.42 14.20 -0.40
C GLY A 22 19.54 15.57 -1.13
N ALA A 23 19.54 16.78 -0.55
CA ALA A 23 19.86 17.35 0.79
C ALA A 23 19.30 18.82 0.91
N PRO A 24 19.56 19.65 1.96
CA PRO A 24 19.49 19.44 3.42
C PRO A 24 18.49 20.39 4.16
N ALA A 25 18.03 19.91 5.33
CA ALA A 25 17.58 20.62 6.55
C ALA A 25 16.30 21.50 6.56
N ALA A 26 15.18 20.89 6.97
CA ALA A 26 14.39 21.32 8.13
C ALA A 26 13.67 20.08 8.71
N ASN A 27 13.75 19.86 10.03
CA ASN A 27 13.27 18.65 10.73
C ASN A 27 11.81 18.29 10.39
N ASP A 28 11.60 17.26 9.56
CA ASP A 28 10.29 16.75 9.13
C ASP A 28 10.09 15.30 9.64
N PRO A 29 8.95 14.93 10.26
CA PRO A 29 8.66 13.56 10.74
C PRO A 29 8.74 12.44 9.69
N THR A 30 8.71 12.76 8.40
CA THR A 30 8.96 11.84 7.26
C THR A 30 10.40 11.30 7.24
N ASP A 31 11.36 12.13 7.63
CA ASP A 31 12.80 11.82 7.62
C ASP A 31 13.16 10.74 8.66
N LYS A 32 12.48 10.77 9.82
CA LYS A 32 12.61 9.73 10.85
C LYS A 32 12.07 8.39 10.36
N THR A 33 11.00 8.37 9.57
CA THR A 33 10.39 7.13 9.08
C THR A 33 11.27 6.46 8.02
N VAL A 34 11.81 7.25 7.09
CA VAL A 34 12.78 6.80 6.08
C VAL A 34 14.08 6.33 6.75
N THR A 35 14.62 7.11 7.68
CA THR A 35 15.81 6.72 8.46
C THR A 35 15.59 5.40 9.21
N THR A 36 14.38 5.20 9.77
CA THR A 36 14.02 3.97 10.51
C THR A 36 13.94 2.77 9.58
N VAL A 37 13.34 2.92 8.39
CA VAL A 37 13.25 1.84 7.38
C VAL A 37 14.64 1.48 6.86
N LEU A 38 15.48 2.47 6.54
CA LEU A 38 16.86 2.25 6.09
C LEU A 38 17.73 1.61 7.18
N ALA A 39 17.56 2.00 8.43
CA ALA A 39 18.26 1.38 9.56
C ALA A 39 17.86 -0.09 9.73
N VAL A 40 16.57 -0.42 9.59
CA VAL A 40 16.08 -1.80 9.63
C VAL A 40 16.64 -2.63 8.47
N GLN A 41 16.67 -2.08 7.25
CA GLN A 41 17.23 -2.79 6.09
C GLN A 41 18.74 -2.99 6.21
N SER A 42 19.48 -1.98 6.68
CA SER A 42 20.93 -2.07 6.89
C SER A 42 21.26 -3.10 7.98
N ALA A 43 20.54 -3.07 9.12
CA ALA A 43 20.72 -4.06 10.18
C ALA A 43 20.36 -5.48 9.74
N LEU A 44 19.38 -5.65 8.85
CA LEU A 44 19.05 -6.95 8.28
C LEU A 44 20.16 -7.49 7.38
N GLN A 45 20.75 -6.62 6.55
CA GLN A 45 21.86 -6.99 5.69
C GLN A 45 23.10 -7.36 6.51
N GLU A 46 23.54 -6.49 7.41
CA GLU A 46 24.69 -6.74 8.30
C GLU A 46 24.48 -7.98 9.18
N GLY A 47 23.27 -8.14 9.73
CA GLY A 47 22.90 -9.33 10.51
C GLY A 47 23.03 -10.62 9.70
N ARG A 48 22.64 -10.62 8.42
CA ARG A 48 22.80 -11.77 7.52
C ARG A 48 24.26 -12.02 7.15
N GLU A 49 25.05 -10.98 6.96
CA GLU A 49 26.49 -11.11 6.73
C GLU A 49 27.18 -11.75 7.93
N HIS A 50 26.89 -11.31 9.16
CA HIS A 50 27.41 -11.95 10.37
C HIS A 50 26.96 -13.42 10.49
N LEU A 51 25.71 -13.74 10.16
CA LEU A 51 25.21 -15.13 10.15
C LEU A 51 25.98 -16.01 9.15
N LEU A 52 26.29 -15.49 7.95
CA LEU A 52 27.08 -16.21 6.95
C LEU A 52 28.51 -16.51 7.43
N HIS A 53 29.09 -15.62 8.23
CA HIS A 53 30.42 -15.81 8.83
C HIS A 53 30.39 -16.60 10.15
N GLY A 54 29.20 -17.02 10.62
CA GLY A 54 29.03 -17.75 11.89
C GLY A 54 29.22 -16.87 13.14
N GLU A 55 29.14 -15.54 12.99
CA GLU A 55 29.32 -14.57 14.07
C GLU A 55 27.99 -14.26 14.77
N HIS A 56 27.41 -15.27 15.44
CA HIS A 56 26.03 -15.18 15.93
C HIS A 56 25.81 -14.10 16.99
N ARG A 57 26.81 -13.84 17.85
CA ARG A 57 26.76 -12.74 18.83
C ARG A 57 26.64 -11.37 18.16
N ALA A 58 27.42 -11.14 17.11
CA ALA A 58 27.41 -9.88 16.36
C ALA A 58 26.08 -9.71 15.62
N ALA A 59 25.59 -10.78 14.98
CA ALA A 59 24.27 -10.82 14.33
C ALA A 59 23.14 -10.47 15.32
N VAL A 60 23.13 -11.06 16.53
CA VAL A 60 22.14 -10.73 17.57
C VAL A 60 22.22 -9.26 17.98
N SER A 61 23.42 -8.72 18.18
CA SER A 61 23.59 -7.32 18.60
C SER A 61 23.06 -6.33 17.56
N VAL A 62 23.38 -6.55 16.29
CA VAL A 62 22.93 -5.70 15.18
C VAL A 62 21.43 -5.83 14.99
N LEU A 63 20.89 -7.05 15.03
CA LEU A 63 19.46 -7.29 14.81
C LEU A 63 18.58 -6.83 16.00
N GLU A 64 19.04 -6.95 17.26
CA GLU A 64 18.28 -6.42 18.39
C GLU A 64 18.23 -4.88 18.39
N SER A 65 19.25 -4.22 17.83
CA SER A 65 19.36 -2.75 17.83
C SER A 65 18.22 -2.04 17.11
N GLN A 66 17.61 -2.69 16.10
CA GLN A 66 16.48 -2.13 15.34
C GLN A 66 15.16 -2.85 15.60
N LEU A 67 15.08 -3.75 16.59
CA LEU A 67 13.85 -4.51 16.90
C LEU A 67 12.60 -3.64 17.17
N PRO A 68 12.67 -2.45 17.80
CA PRO A 68 11.51 -1.57 17.96
C PRO A 68 10.98 -1.00 16.63
N CYS A 69 11.82 -1.00 15.60
CA CYS A 69 11.62 -0.30 14.34
C CYS A 69 11.15 -1.21 13.20
N ILE A 70 11.22 -2.54 13.37
CA ILE A 70 11.01 -3.50 12.28
C ILE A 70 9.55 -3.61 11.79
N ASN A 71 8.59 -3.07 12.55
CA ASN A 71 7.17 -3.11 12.25
C ASN A 71 6.64 -4.50 11.82
N GLY A 72 7.10 -5.57 12.48
CA GLY A 72 6.68 -6.94 12.20
C GLY A 72 7.33 -7.62 10.98
N ASN A 73 8.44 -7.09 10.44
CA ASN A 73 9.13 -7.67 9.29
C ASN A 73 9.56 -9.13 9.54
N LYS A 74 8.93 -10.08 8.84
CA LYS A 74 9.16 -11.53 9.01
C LYS A 74 10.54 -12.00 8.57
N VAL A 75 11.11 -11.37 7.55
CA VAL A 75 12.47 -11.69 7.08
C VAL A 75 13.50 -11.32 8.14
N TYR A 76 13.26 -10.19 8.81
CA TYR A 76 14.06 -9.74 9.94
C TYR A 76 13.92 -10.67 11.14
N LEU A 77 12.69 -11.01 11.51
CA LEU A 77 12.42 -11.92 12.63
C LEU A 77 13.01 -13.31 12.38
N LYS A 78 13.03 -13.80 11.13
CA LYS A 78 13.66 -15.07 10.78
C LYS A 78 15.19 -15.01 10.90
N ALA A 79 15.81 -13.92 10.44
CA ALA A 79 17.25 -13.72 10.66
C ALA A 79 17.60 -13.62 12.16
N LEU A 80 16.75 -12.96 12.95
CA LEU A 80 16.92 -12.88 14.41
C LEU A 80 16.72 -14.24 15.10
N GLU A 81 15.76 -15.05 14.64
CA GLU A 81 15.56 -16.43 15.09
C GLU A 81 16.82 -17.28 14.84
N ASP A 82 17.36 -17.23 13.62
CA ASP A 82 18.55 -17.98 13.24
C ASP A 82 19.79 -17.51 14.05
N ALA A 83 19.90 -16.20 14.30
CA ALA A 83 20.94 -15.62 15.15
C ALA A 83 20.84 -16.07 16.61
N TYR A 84 19.63 -16.08 17.19
CA TYR A 84 19.42 -16.60 18.54
C TYR A 84 19.76 -18.09 18.64
N ARG A 85 19.34 -18.90 17.67
CA ARG A 85 19.63 -20.35 17.65
C ARG A 85 21.13 -20.62 17.66
N GLY A 86 21.91 -19.91 16.84
CA GLY A 86 23.35 -20.04 16.82
C GLY A 86 24.02 -19.51 18.10
N TYR A 87 23.59 -18.35 18.59
CA TYR A 87 24.19 -17.74 19.78
C TYR A 87 23.90 -18.53 21.06
N ILE A 88 22.71 -19.11 21.20
CA ILE A 88 22.39 -20.02 22.32
C ILE A 88 23.35 -21.22 22.33
N LYS A 89 23.66 -21.80 21.16
CA LYS A 89 24.59 -22.92 21.05
C LYS A 89 26.01 -22.51 21.47
N GLU A 90 26.48 -21.33 21.05
CA GLU A 90 27.77 -20.78 21.48
C GLU A 90 27.85 -20.56 23.00
N LEU A 91 26.81 -19.95 23.59
CA LEU A 91 26.73 -19.69 25.02
C LEU A 91 26.73 -21.00 25.84
N ARG A 92 26.01 -22.03 25.38
CA ARG A 92 26.02 -23.36 26.02
C ARG A 92 27.40 -24.02 25.93
N LEU A 93 28.08 -23.92 24.80
CA LEU A 93 29.46 -24.42 24.64
C LEU A 93 30.42 -23.68 25.57
N ALA A 94 30.22 -22.38 25.77
CA ALA A 94 30.97 -21.55 26.71
C ALA A 94 30.55 -21.74 28.19
N LYS A 95 29.60 -22.64 28.49
CA LYS A 95 29.01 -22.87 29.82
C LYS A 95 28.37 -21.63 30.46
N GLN A 96 27.86 -20.72 29.63
CA GLN A 96 27.13 -19.52 30.03
C GLN A 96 25.62 -19.81 30.06
N ASP A 97 25.20 -20.72 30.94
CA ASP A 97 23.83 -21.26 30.94
C ASP A 97 22.74 -20.23 31.27
N ALA A 98 23.06 -19.24 32.10
CA ALA A 98 22.12 -18.16 32.44
C ALA A 98 21.79 -17.28 31.22
N ASP A 99 22.80 -16.91 30.44
CA ASP A 99 22.61 -16.13 29.22
C ASP A 99 21.94 -16.97 28.12
N ALA A 100 22.34 -18.23 27.98
CA ALA A 100 21.70 -19.17 27.05
C ALA A 100 20.20 -19.32 27.35
N GLN A 101 19.81 -19.39 28.63
CA GLN A 101 18.41 -19.45 29.03
C GLN A 101 17.64 -18.16 28.71
N ARG A 102 18.28 -16.99 28.89
CA ARG A 102 17.68 -15.68 28.55
C ARG A 102 17.38 -15.57 27.06
N TYR A 103 18.32 -15.96 26.20
CA TYR A 103 18.10 -15.93 24.75
C TYR A 103 17.15 -17.03 24.27
N LEU A 104 17.12 -18.19 24.95
CA LEU A 104 16.09 -19.21 24.70
C LEU A 104 14.69 -18.67 24.99
N GLN A 105 14.47 -17.99 26.12
CA GLN A 105 13.17 -17.37 26.41
C GLN A 105 12.76 -16.34 25.34
N ARG A 106 13.71 -15.56 24.82
CA ARG A 106 13.48 -14.62 23.71
C ARG A 106 13.11 -15.35 22.42
N LEU A 107 13.84 -16.41 22.08
CA LEU A 107 13.58 -17.25 20.92
C LEU A 107 12.18 -17.87 20.97
N LEU A 108 11.67 -18.25 22.16
CA LEU A 108 10.32 -18.83 22.30
C LEU A 108 9.16 -17.87 21.97
N TYR A 109 9.40 -16.56 21.98
CA TYR A 109 8.42 -15.60 21.46
C TYR A 109 8.36 -15.59 19.92
N LEU A 110 9.46 -15.99 19.25
CA LEU A 110 9.56 -16.04 17.79
C LEU A 110 9.23 -17.43 17.24
N ASP A 111 9.75 -18.47 17.88
CA ASP A 111 9.51 -19.86 17.52
C ASP A 111 9.38 -20.75 18.76
N LYS A 112 8.14 -21.13 19.07
CA LYS A 112 7.82 -22.08 20.15
C LYS A 112 8.37 -23.48 19.90
N GLY A 113 8.65 -23.83 18.64
CA GLY A 113 9.28 -25.09 18.23
C GLY A 113 10.72 -25.25 18.72
N ALA A 114 11.37 -24.17 19.16
CA ALA A 114 12.72 -24.23 19.75
C ALA A 114 12.80 -25.08 21.03
N LEU A 115 11.68 -25.35 21.72
CA LEU A 115 11.61 -26.30 22.84
C LEU A 115 11.94 -27.75 22.44
N LEU A 116 11.71 -28.10 21.17
CA LEU A 116 11.94 -29.45 20.67
C LEU A 116 13.43 -29.69 20.35
N ASP A 117 14.22 -28.62 20.23
CA ASP A 117 15.65 -28.71 19.96
C ASP A 117 16.42 -28.88 21.29
N ARG A 118 16.87 -30.11 21.54
CA ARG A 118 17.66 -30.46 22.74
C ARG A 118 18.98 -29.71 22.85
N SER A 119 19.54 -29.27 21.71
CA SER A 119 20.78 -28.49 21.70
C SER A 119 20.58 -27.06 22.22
N LEU A 120 19.34 -26.57 22.24
CA LEU A 120 18.97 -25.24 22.74
C LEU A 120 18.47 -25.29 24.18
N THR A 121 17.71 -26.32 24.54
CA THR A 121 17.10 -26.50 25.87
C THR A 121 18.05 -27.07 26.94
N GLY A 122 19.28 -27.46 26.56
CA GLY A 122 20.28 -27.96 27.52
C GLY A 122 19.96 -29.34 28.11
N GLY A 123 19.01 -30.09 27.52
CA GLY A 123 18.75 -31.47 27.89
C GLY A 123 17.94 -31.71 29.18
N SER A 124 17.39 -30.68 29.83
CA SER A 124 16.51 -30.85 30.99
C SER A 124 15.24 -30.02 30.82
N ALA A 125 14.19 -30.65 30.29
CA ALA A 125 12.86 -30.06 30.20
C ALA A 125 12.02 -30.52 31.39
N THR A 126 11.81 -29.64 32.38
CA THR A 126 10.65 -29.69 33.27
C THR A 126 9.98 -28.32 33.27
N LEU A 127 8.74 -28.32 32.77
CA LEU A 127 7.82 -27.20 32.74
C LEU A 127 7.31 -26.92 34.16
N GLU A 128 7.44 -25.69 34.65
CA GLU A 128 6.53 -25.19 35.69
C GLU A 128 5.82 -23.92 35.20
N ALA A 129 4.50 -23.99 35.25
CA ALA A 129 3.57 -22.91 34.98
C ALA A 129 3.51 -21.95 36.19
N SER A 130 3.25 -20.67 35.92
CA SER A 130 3.02 -19.62 36.93
C SER A 130 2.00 -20.01 38.00
N PRO A 131 2.04 -19.32 39.15
CA PRO A 131 0.84 -18.57 39.52
C PRO A 131 1.10 -17.13 39.98
N VAL A 132 0.09 -16.31 39.69
CA VAL A 132 -0.20 -14.98 40.23
C VAL A 132 -0.67 -15.12 41.69
N ALA A 133 -0.43 -14.05 42.47
CA ALA A 133 -1.02 -13.69 43.77
C ALA A 133 -0.24 -14.08 45.03
N ALA A 134 0.40 -13.07 45.63
CA ALA A 134 0.51 -12.96 47.09
C ALA A 134 0.45 -11.48 47.49
N ALA A 135 -0.74 -11.04 47.88
CA ALA A 135 -0.92 -9.83 48.67
C ALA A 135 -0.52 -10.13 50.12
N ALA A 136 0.30 -9.27 50.71
CA ALA A 136 0.46 -9.17 52.16
C ALA A 136 0.32 -7.70 52.59
N ARG A 137 -0.83 -7.41 53.21
CA ARG A 137 -1.13 -6.23 54.02
C ARG A 137 -0.33 -6.31 55.33
N ILE A 138 0.13 -5.17 55.87
CA ILE A 138 -0.07 -4.68 57.27
C ILE A 138 0.07 -3.13 57.22
N ALA A 139 -1.07 -2.40 57.27
CA ALA A 139 -1.59 -1.58 58.38
C ALA A 139 -0.83 -0.25 58.61
N ALA A 140 -1.36 0.89 58.17
CA ALA A 140 -2.40 1.72 58.79
C ALA A 140 -1.87 2.64 59.91
N GLN A 141 -1.75 3.94 59.61
CA GLN A 141 -2.24 5.04 60.46
C GLN A 141 -2.10 6.39 59.72
N ALA A 142 -3.15 7.21 59.85
CA ALA A 142 -3.29 8.59 59.39
C ALA A 142 -4.09 9.34 60.47
N PRO A 143 -4.30 10.68 60.42
CA PRO A 143 -3.48 11.82 59.96
C PRO A 143 -3.34 12.81 61.19
N PRO A 144 -3.20 14.17 61.14
CA PRO A 144 -3.30 15.08 59.99
C PRO A 144 -2.45 16.40 59.98
N ARG A 145 -2.64 17.14 58.87
CA ARG A 145 -2.63 18.62 58.67
C ARG A 145 -1.34 19.37 58.32
N THR A 146 -1.53 20.20 57.28
CA THR A 146 -1.02 21.56 56.96
C THR A 146 0.43 21.76 56.46
N SER A 147 0.52 22.28 55.22
CA SER A 147 1.64 23.01 54.61
C SER A 147 2.00 24.28 55.42
N PRO A 148 3.21 24.88 55.30
CA PRO A 148 3.56 25.67 54.11
C PRO A 148 5.06 25.77 53.71
N VAL A 149 5.25 26.44 52.57
CA VAL A 149 6.42 26.84 51.76
C VAL A 149 7.54 27.63 52.48
N VAL A 150 8.82 27.39 52.15
CA VAL A 150 9.98 28.34 52.18
C VAL A 150 11.08 27.86 51.19
N ARG A 151 11.28 28.49 50.02
CA ARG A 151 12.27 29.52 49.64
C ARG A 151 13.75 29.05 49.49
N ALA A 152 14.27 29.11 48.26
CA ALA A 152 15.66 29.51 47.98
C ALA A 152 15.74 30.21 46.60
N LYS A 153 16.46 31.33 46.57
CA LYS A 153 16.65 32.30 45.48
C LYS A 153 18.08 32.19 44.93
N SER A 154 18.27 32.52 43.65
CA SER A 154 19.34 33.41 43.12
C SER A 154 19.09 33.61 41.61
N GLN A 155 18.64 34.78 41.15
CA GLN A 155 19.42 35.94 40.63
C GLN A 155 20.15 35.63 39.30
N ASP A 156 20.19 36.49 38.29
CA ASP A 156 19.57 37.77 37.92
C ASP A 156 19.92 37.94 36.42
N ASP A 157 19.06 38.60 35.63
CA ASP A 157 19.40 39.55 34.55
C ASP A 157 18.27 39.70 33.51
N ARG A 158 17.83 40.96 33.39
CA ARG A 158 16.80 41.58 32.52
C ARG A 158 17.38 41.93 31.12
N PRO A 159 16.62 42.37 30.07
CA PRO A 159 15.38 43.15 30.16
C PRO A 159 14.22 42.87 29.15
N GLU A 160 13.02 43.08 29.68
CA GLU A 160 11.82 43.77 29.14
C GLU A 160 11.45 43.72 27.64
N ALA A 161 10.29 43.11 27.37
CA ALA A 161 9.25 43.72 26.54
C ALA A 161 7.84 43.34 27.08
N ARG A 162 7.26 44.31 27.81
CA ARG A 162 5.82 44.59 28.06
C ARG A 162 4.81 43.44 27.83
N HIS A 163 4.38 42.82 28.93
CA HIS A 163 3.07 42.19 29.01
C HIS A 163 1.97 43.25 29.12
N ILE A 164 1.07 43.27 28.14
CA ILE A 164 -0.29 43.78 28.34
C ILE A 164 -1.11 42.60 28.88
N GLN A 165 -1.65 42.74 30.08
CA GLN A 165 -2.68 41.84 30.61
C GLN A 165 -4.02 42.20 29.97
N SER A 166 -4.72 41.21 29.42
CA SER A 166 -6.16 41.32 29.13
C SER A 166 -6.88 40.01 29.40
N GLY A 167 -7.63 39.98 30.51
CA GLY A 167 -8.99 39.45 30.66
C GLY A 167 -9.27 37.95 30.41
N PRO A 168 -10.43 37.44 30.88
CA PRO A 168 -10.74 36.03 30.85
C PRO A 168 -11.14 35.57 29.43
N GLY A 169 -10.28 34.74 28.83
CA GLY A 169 -10.67 33.62 27.97
C GLY A 169 -11.17 33.89 26.55
N ARG A 170 -10.65 34.90 25.82
CA ARG A 170 -10.63 34.83 24.35
C ARG A 170 -9.34 34.10 23.97
N GLU A 171 -9.46 32.89 23.42
CA GLU A 171 -8.29 32.21 22.85
C GLU A 171 -7.68 33.12 21.78
N ASP A 172 -6.37 33.38 21.90
CA ASP A 172 -5.60 34.12 20.92
C ASP A 172 -5.56 33.34 19.60
N ALA A 173 -5.61 34.05 18.47
CA ALA A 173 -5.60 33.45 17.13
C ALA A 173 -4.39 32.53 16.92
N SER A 174 -3.25 32.87 17.55
CA SER A 174 -2.05 32.03 17.57
C SER A 174 -2.27 30.69 18.30
N GLY A 175 -3.01 30.68 19.40
CA GLY A 175 -3.36 29.47 20.15
C GLY A 175 -4.31 28.55 19.39
N LEU A 176 -5.32 29.14 18.71
CA LEU A 176 -6.24 28.41 17.84
C LEU A 176 -5.49 27.78 16.65
N LEU A 177 -4.56 28.52 16.06
CA LEU A 177 -3.74 28.05 14.95
C LEU A 177 -2.84 26.87 15.33
N ALA A 178 -2.18 26.93 16.50
CA ALA A 178 -1.35 25.83 17.00
C ALA A 178 -2.17 24.54 17.28
N ARG A 179 -3.43 24.68 17.71
CA ARG A 179 -4.34 23.54 17.85
C ARG A 179 -4.78 23.01 16.48
N ALA A 180 -5.10 23.89 15.54
CA ALA A 180 -5.48 23.51 14.18
C ALA A 180 -4.38 22.69 13.50
N GLN A 181 -3.12 23.06 13.69
CA GLN A 181 -1.96 22.32 13.18
C GLN A 181 -1.84 20.92 13.79
N ARG A 182 -2.04 20.77 15.11
CA ARG A 182 -2.03 19.45 15.76
C ARG A 182 -3.14 18.54 15.24
N GLU A 183 -4.37 19.05 15.15
CA GLU A 183 -5.48 18.26 14.60
C GLU A 183 -5.24 17.90 13.12
N PHE A 184 -4.58 18.78 12.36
CA PHE A 184 -4.17 18.50 10.99
C PHE A 184 -3.13 17.36 10.92
N GLU A 185 -2.13 17.39 11.80
CA GLU A 185 -1.09 16.35 11.90
C GLU A 185 -1.68 15.01 12.36
N ASP A 186 -2.68 15.04 13.24
CA ASP A 186 -3.46 13.88 13.69
C ASP A 186 -4.50 13.40 12.65
N LYS A 187 -4.53 14.00 11.45
CA LYS A 187 -5.44 13.69 10.32
C LYS A 187 -6.92 13.90 10.64
N ARG A 188 -7.23 14.71 11.64
CA ARG A 188 -8.59 15.13 12.02
C ARG A 188 -8.96 16.41 11.28
N TYR A 189 -9.13 16.27 9.97
CA TYR A 189 -9.35 17.39 9.06
C TYR A 189 -10.62 18.22 9.34
N PRO A 190 -11.76 17.63 9.74
CA PRO A 190 -12.95 18.40 10.12
C PRO A 190 -12.71 19.31 11.34
N GLU A 191 -12.06 18.79 12.36
CA GLU A 191 -11.71 19.51 13.59
C GLU A 191 -10.67 20.59 13.32
N ALA A 192 -9.63 20.25 12.53
CA ALA A 192 -8.61 21.19 12.07
C ALA A 192 -9.24 22.33 11.28
N ARG A 193 -10.18 22.05 10.36
CA ARG A 193 -10.89 23.08 9.59
C ARG A 193 -11.59 24.08 10.49
N ARG A 194 -12.35 23.61 11.49
CA ARG A 194 -13.07 24.50 12.43
C ARG A 194 -12.11 25.41 13.20
N LEU A 195 -10.97 24.87 13.62
CA LEU A 195 -9.96 25.64 14.36
C LEU A 195 -9.26 26.66 13.47
N TYR A 196 -8.95 26.30 12.20
CA TYR A 196 -8.43 27.25 11.22
C TYR A 196 -9.44 28.36 10.90
N GLU A 197 -10.73 28.05 10.78
CA GLU A 197 -11.79 29.04 10.56
C GLU A 197 -11.92 30.00 11.75
N GLN A 198 -11.86 29.48 12.99
CA GLN A 198 -11.87 30.31 14.19
C GLN A 198 -10.63 31.20 14.28
N ALA A 199 -9.44 30.67 13.96
CA ALA A 199 -8.21 31.44 13.92
C ALA A 199 -8.27 32.54 12.85
N TYR A 200 -8.80 32.23 11.66
CA TYR A 200 -8.97 33.18 10.56
C TYR A 200 -9.95 34.32 10.89
N LEU A 201 -11.05 34.00 11.60
CA LEU A 201 -12.02 35.00 12.07
C LEU A 201 -11.49 35.86 13.22
N ALA A 202 -10.58 35.31 14.03
CA ALA A 202 -9.97 36.01 15.16
C ALA A 202 -8.85 36.97 14.71
N ASP A 203 -7.99 36.53 13.79
CA ASP A 203 -6.95 37.36 13.16
C ASP A 203 -6.52 36.77 11.79
N GLU A 204 -6.97 37.42 10.72
CA GLU A 204 -6.64 37.05 9.34
C GLU A 204 -5.13 37.14 9.04
N GLN A 205 -4.41 38.05 9.70
CA GLN A 205 -2.99 38.31 9.45
C GLN A 205 -2.12 37.12 9.92
N THR A 206 -2.49 36.50 11.05
CA THR A 206 -1.81 35.34 11.63
C THR A 206 -1.85 34.12 10.69
N LEU A 207 -2.95 33.94 9.96
CA LEU A 207 -3.07 32.84 8.99
C LEU A 207 -2.41 33.21 7.66
N ARG A 208 -2.56 34.44 7.17
CA ARG A 208 -1.96 34.88 5.89
C ARG A 208 -0.43 34.98 5.92
N GLY A 209 0.15 35.25 7.09
CA GLY A 209 1.59 35.42 7.26
C GLY A 209 2.44 34.18 7.00
N CYS A 210 1.84 32.98 6.99
CA CYS A 210 2.54 31.72 6.73
C CYS A 210 1.89 30.94 5.58
N GLN A 211 2.66 30.60 4.56
CA GLN A 211 2.17 29.83 3.41
C GLN A 211 1.70 28.42 3.84
N ASP A 212 2.43 27.76 4.74
CA ASP A 212 2.08 26.40 5.22
C ASP A 212 0.72 26.39 5.93
N HIS A 213 0.41 27.42 6.71
CA HIS A 213 -0.89 27.52 7.41
C HIS A 213 -2.04 27.71 6.44
N ARG A 214 -1.82 28.51 5.38
CA ARG A 214 -2.79 28.70 4.30
C ARG A 214 -3.01 27.42 3.50
N ASP A 215 -1.94 26.70 3.17
CA ASP A 215 -1.99 25.44 2.43
C ASP A 215 -2.76 24.35 3.21
N ARG A 216 -2.46 24.19 4.51
CA ARG A 216 -3.16 23.25 5.40
C ARG A 216 -4.64 23.62 5.59
N PHE A 217 -4.95 24.91 5.72
CA PHE A 217 -6.34 25.35 5.82
C PHE A 217 -7.12 25.12 4.52
N GLY A 218 -6.54 25.47 3.38
CA GLY A 218 -7.10 25.20 2.06
C GLY A 218 -7.35 23.71 1.84
N TYR A 219 -6.40 22.86 2.27
CA TYR A 219 -6.56 21.40 2.20
C TYR A 219 -7.74 20.92 3.04
N CYS A 220 -7.86 21.38 4.29
CA CYS A 220 -8.99 21.03 5.17
C CYS A 220 -10.35 21.44 4.58
N LYS A 221 -10.41 22.61 3.91
CA LYS A 221 -11.62 23.04 3.19
C LYS A 221 -11.96 22.10 2.03
N LEU A 222 -10.98 21.74 1.20
CA LEU A 222 -11.21 20.78 0.10
C LEU A 222 -11.59 19.39 0.59
N ALA A 223 -10.96 18.89 1.65
CA ALA A 223 -11.26 17.59 2.24
C ALA A 223 -12.72 17.50 2.71
N TRP A 224 -13.22 18.56 3.37
CA TRP A 224 -14.62 18.62 3.75
C TRP A 224 -15.55 18.68 2.54
N VAL A 225 -15.22 19.45 1.50
CA VAL A 225 -16.07 19.47 0.29
C VAL A 225 -16.12 18.09 -0.37
N VAL A 226 -15.00 17.36 -0.44
CA VAL A 226 -14.97 15.98 -0.95
C VAL A 226 -15.89 15.08 -0.13
N GLU A 227 -15.87 15.20 1.20
CA GLU A 227 -16.76 14.45 2.08
C GLU A 227 -18.24 14.76 1.81
N GLN A 228 -18.61 16.04 1.67
CA GLN A 228 -19.98 16.46 1.35
C GLN A 228 -20.44 15.95 -0.03
N VAL A 229 -19.56 16.02 -1.04
CA VAL A 229 -19.85 15.48 -2.38
C VAL A 229 -20.04 13.96 -2.34
N ASN A 230 -19.23 13.24 -1.55
CA ASN A 230 -19.34 11.79 -1.41
C ASN A 230 -20.60 11.36 -0.63
N GLN A 231 -21.07 12.18 0.31
CA GLN A 231 -22.30 11.95 1.08
C GLN A 231 -23.55 12.55 0.42
N ALA A 232 -23.44 13.08 -0.81
CA ALA A 232 -24.52 13.79 -1.47
C ALA A 232 -25.79 12.94 -1.68
N ALA A 233 -25.64 11.62 -1.80
CA ALA A 233 -26.76 10.68 -1.90
C ALA A 233 -27.59 10.52 -0.62
N GLN A 234 -27.06 10.94 0.55
CA GLN A 234 -27.72 10.78 1.84
C GLN A 234 -28.34 12.08 2.36
N HIS A 235 -27.76 13.24 2.02
CA HIS A 235 -28.05 14.51 2.71
C HIS A 235 -28.25 15.73 1.79
N GLU A 236 -28.26 15.58 0.46
CA GLU A 236 -28.45 16.65 -0.55
C GLU A 236 -27.74 17.99 -0.19
N PRO A 237 -26.40 18.07 -0.34
CA PRO A 237 -25.64 19.26 0.01
C PRO A 237 -25.95 20.43 -0.93
N SER A 238 -25.78 21.66 -0.42
CA SER A 238 -25.89 22.88 -1.22
C SER A 238 -24.69 23.01 -2.18
N TRP A 239 -24.87 22.58 -3.43
CA TRP A 239 -23.84 22.65 -4.48
C TRP A 239 -23.23 24.04 -4.69
N PRO A 240 -24.00 25.15 -4.69
CA PRO A 240 -23.43 26.49 -4.80
C PRO A 240 -22.53 26.86 -3.61
N GLU A 241 -22.83 26.37 -2.40
CA GLU A 241 -21.99 26.58 -1.21
C GLU A 241 -20.69 25.77 -1.30
N LEU A 242 -20.76 24.53 -1.80
CA LEU A 242 -19.56 23.71 -2.05
C LEU A 242 -18.65 24.36 -3.10
N GLU A 243 -19.21 24.88 -4.20
CA GLU A 243 -18.42 25.62 -5.21
C GLU A 243 -17.74 26.85 -4.61
N LYS A 244 -18.44 27.59 -3.74
CA LYS A 244 -17.88 28.75 -3.04
C LYS A 244 -16.73 28.35 -2.11
N GLU A 245 -16.86 27.26 -1.38
CA GLU A 245 -15.81 26.75 -0.48
C GLU A 245 -14.57 26.27 -1.25
N VAL A 246 -14.73 25.64 -2.42
CA VAL A 246 -13.59 25.26 -3.26
C VAL A 246 -12.84 26.48 -3.79
N LYS A 247 -13.54 27.52 -4.23
CA LYS A 247 -12.90 28.78 -4.66
C LYS A 247 -12.15 29.44 -3.50
N ALA A 248 -12.75 29.51 -2.31
CA ALA A 248 -12.10 30.05 -1.13
C ALA A 248 -10.85 29.25 -0.72
N ALA A 249 -10.85 27.92 -0.92
CA ALA A 249 -9.68 27.09 -0.67
C ALA A 249 -8.52 27.40 -1.63
N VAL A 250 -8.80 27.65 -2.92
CA VAL A 250 -7.78 28.02 -3.92
C VAL A 250 -7.24 29.42 -3.67
N ASP A 251 -8.10 30.37 -3.29
CA ASP A 251 -7.68 31.73 -2.94
C ASP A 251 -6.72 31.74 -1.73
N LEU A 252 -6.94 30.84 -0.78
CA LEU A 252 -6.06 30.63 0.37
C LEU A 252 -4.76 29.92 -0.06
N ALA A 253 -4.88 28.84 -0.83
CA ALA A 253 -3.80 27.94 -1.18
C ALA A 253 -3.76 27.68 -2.69
N PRO A 254 -3.09 28.55 -3.48
CA PRO A 254 -3.03 28.42 -4.94
C PRO A 254 -2.43 27.10 -5.43
N ARG A 255 -1.62 26.42 -4.61
CA ARG A 255 -1.06 25.09 -4.93
C ARG A 255 -2.11 23.99 -5.05
N LEU A 256 -3.32 24.23 -4.54
CA LEU A 256 -4.44 23.30 -4.61
C LEU A 256 -5.33 23.53 -5.85
N ASP A 257 -4.91 24.38 -6.80
CA ASP A 257 -5.69 24.72 -8.00
C ASP A 257 -6.04 23.49 -8.85
N ASP A 258 -5.09 22.56 -9.07
CA ASP A 258 -5.35 21.33 -9.83
C ASP A 258 -6.37 20.39 -9.18
N PRO A 259 -6.24 20.01 -7.88
CA PRO A 259 -7.28 19.22 -7.22
C PRO A 259 -8.61 19.98 -7.10
N ALA A 260 -8.60 21.30 -6.93
CA ALA A 260 -9.79 22.13 -6.87
C ALA A 260 -10.53 22.20 -8.21
N LYS A 261 -9.83 22.32 -9.35
CA LYS A 261 -10.43 22.26 -10.70
C LYS A 261 -11.16 20.95 -10.95
N LYS A 262 -10.56 19.82 -10.53
CA LYS A 262 -11.19 18.49 -10.62
C LYS A 262 -12.44 18.40 -9.74
N LEU A 263 -12.39 18.97 -8.53
CA LEU A 263 -13.53 18.99 -7.62
C LEU A 263 -14.66 19.92 -8.09
N LEU A 264 -14.33 21.09 -8.65
CA LEU A 264 -15.28 22.01 -9.27
C LEU A 264 -16.00 21.38 -10.47
N ALA A 265 -15.29 20.57 -11.26
CA ALA A 265 -15.91 19.80 -12.35
C ALA A 265 -16.95 18.80 -11.79
N ARG A 266 -16.68 18.17 -10.64
CA ARG A 266 -17.63 17.27 -9.94
C ARG A 266 -18.81 17.99 -9.27
N ILE A 267 -18.66 19.27 -8.92
CA ILE A 267 -19.70 20.07 -8.26
C ILE A 267 -20.62 20.74 -9.28
N ARG A 268 -20.07 21.25 -10.40
CA ARG A 268 -20.84 21.89 -11.47
C ARG A 268 -21.66 20.93 -12.29
N ASP A 269 -21.21 19.69 -12.34
CA ASP A 269 -21.97 18.59 -12.86
C ASP A 269 -22.04 17.54 -11.74
N PRO A 270 -23.03 17.62 -10.82
CA PRO A 270 -23.24 16.61 -9.77
C PRO A 270 -23.48 15.21 -10.37
N HIS A 271 -23.81 15.18 -11.66
CA HIS A 271 -23.88 14.00 -12.51
C HIS A 271 -22.98 14.18 -13.74
N PRO A 272 -21.65 14.29 -13.57
CA PRO A 272 -20.75 14.47 -14.69
C PRO A 272 -20.86 13.26 -15.60
N SER A 273 -21.44 13.52 -16.78
CA SER A 273 -21.27 12.69 -17.96
C SER A 273 -19.78 12.60 -18.28
N THR A 274 -19.13 11.65 -17.62
CA THR A 274 -17.85 11.10 -18.02
C THR A 274 -18.11 10.14 -19.17
N LEU A 275 -18.28 10.74 -20.35
CA LEU A 275 -17.91 10.14 -21.63
C LEU A 275 -16.53 9.47 -21.44
N THR A 276 -16.33 8.17 -21.54
CA THR A 276 -17.19 7.11 -22.08
C THR A 276 -17.00 5.84 -21.25
N SER A 277 -17.81 5.70 -20.20
CA SER A 277 -18.21 4.39 -19.70
C SER A 277 -19.35 3.89 -20.59
N ALA A 278 -19.02 3.25 -21.71
CA ALA A 278 -19.99 2.39 -22.36
C ALA A 278 -20.30 1.25 -21.37
N GLY A 279 -21.52 1.24 -20.84
CA GLY A 279 -22.06 0.10 -20.08
C GLY A 279 -21.83 0.12 -18.57
N ARG A 280 -22.31 1.13 -17.84
CA ARG A 280 -22.78 0.90 -16.47
C ARG A 280 -24.23 1.31 -16.34
N SER A 281 -25.08 0.28 -16.41
CA SER A 281 -26.37 0.27 -15.73
C SER A 281 -26.12 0.56 -14.25
N ASP A 282 -26.76 1.59 -13.69
CA ASP A 282 -27.00 1.73 -12.25
C ASP A 282 -27.98 0.64 -11.77
N SER A 283 -27.69 -0.61 -12.14
CA SER A 283 -28.21 -1.75 -11.42
C SER A 283 -27.31 -1.91 -10.21
N VAL A 284 -27.88 -1.65 -9.02
CA VAL A 284 -27.34 -2.21 -7.77
C VAL A 284 -27.06 -3.68 -8.07
N ILE A 285 -25.78 -4.07 -8.06
CA ILE A 285 -25.39 -5.45 -8.34
C ILE A 285 -26.08 -6.30 -7.28
N ALA A 286 -27.04 -7.12 -7.71
CA ALA A 286 -27.77 -7.98 -6.80
C ALA A 286 -26.81 -9.02 -6.23
N VAL A 287 -26.61 -8.97 -4.91
CA VAL A 287 -25.81 -9.95 -4.18
C VAL A 287 -26.75 -10.88 -3.43
N ARG A 288 -26.61 -12.19 -3.66
CA ARG A 288 -27.39 -13.22 -2.98
C ARG A 288 -26.55 -13.85 -1.89
N HIS A 289 -26.99 -13.72 -0.65
CA HIS A 289 -26.33 -14.34 0.50
C HIS A 289 -26.88 -15.74 0.76
N SER A 290 -26.00 -16.64 1.16
CA SER A 290 -26.29 -18.01 1.54
C SER A 290 -25.73 -18.30 2.94
N GLU A 291 -26.24 -19.35 3.56
CA GLU A 291 -25.76 -19.81 4.86
C GLU A 291 -24.30 -20.29 4.81
N ARG A 292 -23.74 -20.48 6.01
CA ARG A 292 -22.34 -20.90 6.17
C ARG A 292 -22.14 -22.31 5.59
N ASN A 293 -21.12 -22.48 4.75
CA ASN A 293 -20.76 -23.78 4.18
C ASN A 293 -20.05 -24.69 5.21
N ALA A 294 -19.79 -25.95 4.83
CA ALA A 294 -19.14 -26.95 5.68
C ALA A 294 -17.73 -26.56 6.14
N GLN A 295 -17.05 -25.69 5.39
CA GLN A 295 -15.71 -25.17 5.69
C GLN A 295 -15.77 -23.90 6.57
N GLY A 296 -16.96 -23.48 6.98
CA GLY A 296 -17.13 -22.36 7.89
C GLY A 296 -17.16 -20.99 7.23
N TRP A 297 -17.36 -20.89 5.91
CA TRP A 297 -17.47 -19.62 5.19
C TRP A 297 -18.92 -19.23 4.92
N TYR A 298 -19.28 -17.96 5.13
CA TYR A 298 -20.48 -17.42 4.50
C TYR A 298 -20.22 -17.27 3.00
N VAL A 299 -21.26 -17.45 2.20
CA VAL A 299 -21.17 -17.38 0.75
C VAL A 299 -22.13 -16.32 0.24
N ALA A 300 -21.60 -15.37 -0.52
CA ALA A 300 -22.38 -14.39 -1.26
C ALA A 300 -22.12 -14.57 -2.76
N GLU A 301 -23.11 -14.32 -3.62
CA GLU A 301 -22.95 -14.44 -5.05
C GLU A 301 -23.44 -13.20 -5.80
N SER A 302 -22.62 -12.72 -6.72
CA SER A 302 -22.96 -11.74 -7.76
C SER A 302 -23.00 -12.45 -9.13
N PRO A 303 -23.25 -11.74 -10.26
CA PRO A 303 -23.24 -12.36 -11.59
C PRO A 303 -21.96 -13.15 -11.91
N ASN A 304 -20.78 -12.59 -11.64
CA ASN A 304 -19.48 -13.14 -12.03
C ASN A 304 -18.63 -13.64 -10.86
N PHE A 305 -19.00 -13.37 -9.61
CA PHE A 305 -18.22 -13.73 -8.43
C PHE A 305 -19.03 -14.57 -7.44
N ARG A 306 -18.35 -15.53 -6.82
CA ARG A 306 -18.78 -16.23 -5.61
C ARG A 306 -17.82 -15.85 -4.50
N ILE A 307 -18.32 -15.13 -3.50
CA ILE A 307 -17.56 -14.53 -2.42
C ILE A 307 -17.66 -15.40 -1.19
N TYR A 308 -16.53 -15.92 -0.71
CA TYR A 308 -16.41 -16.63 0.56
C TYR A 308 -15.89 -15.65 1.60
N HIS A 309 -16.68 -15.36 2.64
CA HIS A 309 -16.32 -14.38 3.64
C HIS A 309 -16.58 -14.85 5.08
N LYS A 310 -15.78 -14.30 6.00
CA LYS A 310 -16.01 -14.36 7.46
C LYS A 310 -16.35 -12.98 8.03
N GLN A 311 -16.40 -11.95 7.17
CA GLN A 311 -16.76 -10.57 7.47
C GLN A 311 -18.27 -10.36 7.45
N SER A 312 -18.71 -9.12 7.72
CA SER A 312 -20.13 -8.75 7.60
C SER A 312 -20.66 -8.91 6.16
N PRO A 313 -21.98 -9.14 5.97
CA PRO A 313 -22.59 -9.18 4.65
C PRO A 313 -22.32 -7.92 3.82
N GLU A 314 -22.30 -6.74 4.45
CA GLU A 314 -22.04 -5.46 3.77
C GLU A 314 -20.62 -5.39 3.21
N ALA A 315 -19.62 -5.94 3.93
CA ALA A 315 -18.26 -6.02 3.44
C ALA A 315 -18.15 -6.94 2.21
N ALA A 316 -18.91 -8.05 2.19
CA ALA A 316 -18.98 -8.94 1.04
C ALA A 316 -19.66 -8.27 -0.17
N GLU A 317 -20.72 -7.48 0.07
CA GLU A 317 -21.39 -6.69 -0.97
C GLU A 317 -20.47 -5.63 -1.56
N GLN A 318 -19.72 -4.90 -0.72
CA GLN A 318 -18.73 -3.93 -1.17
C GLN A 318 -17.64 -4.58 -2.03
N ALA A 319 -17.10 -5.73 -1.59
CA ALA A 319 -16.13 -6.49 -2.38
C ALA A 319 -16.72 -6.95 -3.72
N ALA A 320 -17.95 -7.46 -3.73
CA ALA A 320 -18.64 -7.87 -4.95
C ALA A 320 -18.82 -6.69 -5.94
N GLN A 321 -19.26 -5.52 -5.44
CA GLN A 321 -19.43 -4.32 -6.26
C GLN A 321 -18.11 -3.83 -6.85
N VAL A 322 -17.03 -3.86 -6.07
CA VAL A 322 -15.68 -3.50 -6.52
C VAL A 322 -15.19 -4.48 -7.58
N ALA A 323 -15.29 -5.78 -7.34
CA ALA A 323 -14.81 -6.82 -8.24
C ALA A 323 -15.56 -6.80 -9.58
N GLU A 324 -16.90 -6.75 -9.56
CA GLU A 324 -17.72 -6.62 -10.78
C GLU A 324 -17.43 -5.32 -11.53
N GLY A 325 -17.22 -4.23 -10.79
CA GLY A 325 -16.83 -2.96 -11.36
C GLY A 325 -15.47 -2.97 -12.03
N ALA A 326 -14.48 -3.56 -11.36
CA ALA A 326 -13.14 -3.74 -11.91
C ALA A 326 -13.20 -4.61 -13.16
N ARG A 327 -13.92 -5.74 -13.10
CA ARG A 327 -14.15 -6.63 -14.25
C ARG A 327 -14.70 -5.86 -15.45
N ALA A 328 -15.80 -5.14 -15.26
CA ALA A 328 -16.45 -4.39 -16.34
C ALA A 328 -15.53 -3.29 -16.91
N ARG A 329 -14.79 -2.57 -16.05
CA ARG A 329 -13.85 -1.52 -16.49
C ARG A 329 -12.68 -2.09 -17.28
N VAL A 330 -12.08 -3.18 -16.80
CA VAL A 330 -10.97 -3.85 -17.50
C VAL A 330 -11.46 -4.38 -18.84
N GLN A 331 -12.62 -5.04 -18.86
CA GLN A 331 -13.22 -5.57 -20.08
C GLN A 331 -13.49 -4.46 -21.12
N GLN A 332 -14.15 -3.38 -20.70
CA GLN A 332 -14.48 -2.26 -21.58
C GLN A 332 -13.25 -1.55 -22.11
N LYS A 333 -12.27 -1.27 -21.24
CA LYS A 333 -11.04 -0.58 -21.61
C LYS A 333 -10.21 -1.39 -22.60
N TRP A 334 -10.02 -2.68 -22.34
CA TRP A 334 -9.03 -3.48 -23.05
C TRP A 334 -9.61 -4.32 -24.19
N PHE A 335 -10.92 -4.58 -24.20
CA PHE A 335 -11.59 -5.41 -25.22
C PHE A 335 -12.75 -4.69 -25.92
N GLY A 336 -13.18 -3.54 -25.42
CA GLY A 336 -14.15 -2.66 -26.11
C GLY A 336 -15.62 -2.94 -25.82
N ASP A 337 -15.92 -3.94 -25.00
CA ASP A 337 -17.28 -4.28 -24.54
C ASP A 337 -17.34 -4.56 -23.03
N ALA A 338 -18.54 -4.74 -22.47
CA ALA A 338 -18.72 -5.06 -21.06
C ALA A 338 -18.43 -6.55 -20.72
N GLY A 339 -18.19 -7.37 -21.75
CA GLY A 339 -18.06 -8.82 -21.71
C GLY A 339 -19.35 -9.53 -21.28
N GLU A 340 -19.39 -10.83 -21.58
CA GLU A 340 -20.47 -11.69 -21.13
C GLU A 340 -20.31 -12.06 -19.64
N VAL A 341 -21.42 -12.46 -19.03
CA VAL A 341 -21.39 -13.06 -17.69
C VAL A 341 -20.63 -14.38 -17.77
N TRP A 342 -19.71 -14.61 -16.85
CA TRP A 342 -18.88 -15.81 -16.85
C TRP A 342 -19.68 -17.06 -16.47
N ASP A 343 -19.60 -18.10 -17.32
CA ASP A 343 -20.10 -19.44 -16.99
C ASP A 343 -19.41 -19.99 -15.72
N LEU A 344 -18.09 -19.80 -15.62
CA LEU A 344 -17.30 -20.09 -14.43
C LEU A 344 -17.06 -18.80 -13.64
N LYS A 345 -17.86 -18.61 -12.59
CA LYS A 345 -17.68 -17.52 -11.61
C LYS A 345 -16.27 -17.58 -11.00
N CYS A 346 -15.74 -16.42 -10.67
CA CYS A 346 -14.52 -16.30 -9.87
C CYS A 346 -14.84 -16.56 -8.40
N ASP A 347 -14.13 -17.50 -7.78
CA ASP A 347 -14.18 -17.70 -6.33
C ASP A 347 -13.31 -16.63 -5.65
N LEU A 348 -13.92 -15.71 -4.89
CA LEU A 348 -13.25 -14.63 -4.16
C LEU A 348 -13.25 -14.94 -2.65
N TYR A 349 -12.09 -15.18 -2.06
CA TYR A 349 -11.93 -15.42 -0.63
C TYR A 349 -11.50 -14.15 0.10
N LEU A 350 -12.33 -13.73 1.06
CA LEU A 350 -12.10 -12.58 1.95
C LEU A 350 -11.59 -13.06 3.30
N HIS A 351 -10.27 -13.20 3.40
CA HIS A 351 -9.60 -13.62 4.63
C HIS A 351 -9.61 -12.48 5.66
N PRO A 352 -9.98 -12.71 6.93
CA PRO A 352 -10.11 -11.61 7.87
C PRO A 352 -8.82 -10.84 8.14
N ARG A 353 -7.70 -11.56 8.23
CA ARG A 353 -6.39 -11.01 8.53
C ARG A 353 -5.29 -11.60 7.66
N ALA A 354 -4.17 -10.89 7.54
CA ALA A 354 -2.99 -11.37 6.85
C ALA A 354 -2.49 -12.73 7.36
N GLU A 355 -2.65 -13.04 8.66
CA GLU A 355 -2.28 -14.36 9.20
C GLU A 355 -3.19 -15.48 8.70
N ASP A 356 -4.49 -15.22 8.59
CA ASP A 356 -5.47 -16.19 8.09
C ASP A 356 -5.22 -16.50 6.63
N TYR A 357 -5.04 -15.44 5.83
CA TYR A 357 -4.65 -15.54 4.44
C TYR A 357 -3.36 -16.35 4.27
N SER A 358 -2.32 -16.02 5.04
CA SER A 358 -1.02 -16.71 4.93
C SER A 358 -1.14 -18.19 5.28
N ARG A 359 -1.86 -18.51 6.34
CA ARG A 359 -2.06 -19.89 6.81
C ARG A 359 -2.84 -20.73 5.82
N GLU A 360 -3.88 -20.16 5.21
CA GLU A 360 -4.80 -20.89 4.34
C GLU A 360 -4.31 -20.98 2.89
N THR A 361 -3.53 -20.01 2.42
CA THR A 361 -3.03 -19.94 1.04
C THR A 361 -1.56 -20.36 0.89
N GLY A 362 -0.80 -20.34 1.98
CA GLY A 362 0.66 -20.52 1.96
C GLY A 362 1.41 -19.34 1.35
N LYS A 363 0.75 -18.21 1.05
CA LYS A 363 1.36 -17.00 0.51
C LYS A 363 1.67 -15.99 1.62
N TYR A 364 2.86 -15.41 1.58
CA TYR A 364 3.35 -14.48 2.59
C TYR A 364 3.74 -13.15 1.94
N ASN A 365 3.67 -12.05 2.70
CA ASN A 365 4.08 -10.69 2.27
C ASN A 365 3.35 -10.18 1.01
N SER A 366 2.11 -10.60 0.83
CA SER A 366 1.28 -10.21 -0.31
C SER A 366 -0.14 -9.95 0.18
N PRO A 367 -0.77 -8.84 -0.22
CA PRO A 367 -2.11 -8.47 0.24
C PRO A 367 -3.23 -9.28 -0.43
N GLY A 368 -2.90 -9.93 -1.55
CA GLY A 368 -3.78 -10.81 -2.28
C GLY A 368 -3.06 -11.48 -3.44
N HIS A 369 -3.69 -12.52 -3.97
CA HIS A 369 -3.20 -13.18 -5.16
C HIS A 369 -4.34 -13.79 -5.96
N SER A 370 -4.08 -14.01 -7.24
CA SER A 370 -4.98 -14.70 -8.14
C SER A 370 -4.41 -16.06 -8.51
N THR A 371 -5.29 -17.06 -8.58
CA THR A 371 -4.96 -18.41 -9.04
C THR A 371 -5.84 -18.76 -10.23
N MET A 372 -5.20 -19.10 -11.34
CA MET A 372 -5.87 -19.55 -12.56
C MET A 372 -5.30 -20.90 -12.99
N ARG A 373 -6.19 -21.78 -13.45
CA ARG A 373 -5.82 -23.09 -14.00
C ARG A 373 -6.53 -23.29 -15.32
N VAL A 374 -5.75 -23.63 -16.35
CA VAL A 374 -6.27 -23.96 -17.68
C VAL A 374 -6.05 -25.45 -17.93
N GLU A 375 -7.12 -26.12 -18.36
CA GLU A 375 -7.10 -27.52 -18.78
C GLU A 375 -7.75 -27.67 -20.15
N ASN A 376 -7.07 -28.35 -21.07
CA ASN A 376 -7.55 -28.54 -22.45
C ASN A 376 -7.97 -27.22 -23.15
N GLY A 377 -7.22 -26.15 -22.91
CA GLY A 377 -7.51 -24.82 -23.46
C GLY A 377 -8.70 -24.09 -22.84
N ARG A 378 -9.26 -24.61 -21.74
CA ARG A 378 -10.38 -24.00 -21.02
C ARG A 378 -9.98 -23.61 -19.60
N LEU A 379 -10.40 -22.42 -19.17
CA LEU A 379 -10.22 -21.99 -17.79
C LEU A 379 -11.12 -22.82 -16.87
N VAL A 380 -10.52 -23.58 -15.95
CA VAL A 380 -11.22 -24.48 -15.02
C VAL A 380 -11.12 -24.04 -13.56
N VAL A 381 -10.19 -23.14 -13.24
CA VAL A 381 -10.14 -22.44 -11.94
C VAL A 381 -9.93 -20.97 -12.20
N ARG A 382 -10.76 -20.16 -11.54
CA ARG A 382 -10.63 -18.72 -11.46
C ARG A 382 -10.87 -18.34 -9.99
N ARG A 383 -9.80 -17.95 -9.29
CA ARG A 383 -9.85 -17.70 -7.86
C ARG A 383 -9.03 -16.46 -7.50
N ILE A 384 -9.54 -15.67 -6.57
CA ILE A 384 -8.85 -14.55 -5.93
C ILE A 384 -8.88 -14.80 -4.42
N ASP A 385 -7.76 -14.58 -3.74
CA ASP A 385 -7.67 -14.52 -2.29
C ASP A 385 -7.11 -13.18 -1.88
N VAL A 386 -7.77 -12.49 -0.96
CA VAL A 386 -7.30 -11.22 -0.38
C VAL A 386 -7.47 -11.24 1.14
N HIS A 387 -6.69 -10.43 1.86
CA HIS A 387 -6.92 -10.19 3.28
C HIS A 387 -7.55 -8.81 3.55
N CYS A 388 -8.58 -8.78 4.39
CA CYS A 388 -9.45 -7.61 4.60
C CYS A 388 -8.84 -6.51 5.47
N ASP A 389 -7.80 -6.82 6.24
CA ASP A 389 -7.05 -5.87 7.06
C ASP A 389 -6.05 -5.02 6.26
N ASP A 390 -5.88 -5.24 4.95
CA ASP A 390 -5.16 -4.31 4.09
C ASP A 390 -6.05 -3.08 3.78
N PRO A 391 -5.61 -1.85 4.11
CA PRO A 391 -6.41 -0.64 3.89
C PRO A 391 -6.63 -0.32 2.40
N ASN A 392 -5.83 -0.92 1.51
CA ASN A 392 -5.95 -0.78 0.06
C ASN A 392 -6.67 -1.95 -0.61
N MET A 393 -7.23 -2.90 0.16
CA MET A 393 -7.83 -4.12 -0.39
C MET A 393 -8.89 -3.79 -1.46
N LEU A 394 -9.84 -2.92 -1.16
CA LEU A 394 -10.93 -2.56 -2.10
C LEU A 394 -10.49 -1.62 -3.22
N VAL A 395 -9.49 -0.77 -2.99
CA VAL A 395 -9.16 0.32 -3.92
C VAL A 395 -7.98 0.01 -4.84
N ALA A 396 -7.12 -0.93 -4.48
CA ALA A 396 -5.94 -1.30 -5.25
C ALA A 396 -5.84 -2.82 -5.47
N VAL A 397 -5.86 -3.60 -4.39
CA VAL A 397 -5.56 -5.04 -4.45
C VAL A 397 -6.64 -5.78 -5.24
N LEU A 398 -7.91 -5.64 -4.87
CA LEU A 398 -8.99 -6.35 -5.54
C LEU A 398 -9.14 -5.95 -7.02
N PRO A 399 -9.04 -4.67 -7.42
CA PRO A 399 -8.94 -4.30 -8.83
C PRO A 399 -7.75 -4.93 -9.57
N HIS A 400 -6.57 -4.94 -8.95
CA HIS A 400 -5.36 -5.56 -9.49
C HIS A 400 -5.59 -7.05 -9.74
N GLU A 401 -5.99 -7.80 -8.71
CA GLU A 401 -6.26 -9.23 -8.81
C GLU A 401 -7.41 -9.56 -9.78
N THR A 402 -8.43 -8.70 -9.84
CA THR A 402 -9.52 -8.84 -10.81
C THR A 402 -9.01 -8.74 -12.25
N THR A 403 -7.97 -7.95 -12.51
CA THR A 403 -7.39 -7.81 -13.85
C THR A 403 -6.81 -9.13 -14.34
N HIS A 404 -6.01 -9.82 -13.52
CA HIS A 404 -5.45 -11.13 -13.85
C HIS A 404 -6.51 -12.16 -14.27
N VAL A 405 -7.61 -12.25 -13.51
CA VAL A 405 -8.68 -13.22 -13.81
C VAL A 405 -9.52 -12.86 -15.03
N VAL A 406 -9.63 -11.57 -15.38
CA VAL A 406 -10.23 -11.11 -16.64
C VAL A 406 -9.35 -11.54 -17.81
N LEU A 407 -8.05 -11.25 -17.73
CA LEU A 407 -7.08 -11.57 -18.78
C LEU A 407 -7.01 -13.08 -19.05
N ALA A 408 -7.01 -13.91 -18.01
CA ALA A 408 -6.99 -15.37 -18.17
C ALA A 408 -8.18 -15.94 -18.98
N GLY A 409 -9.31 -15.23 -19.03
CA GLY A 409 -10.48 -15.63 -19.83
C GLY A 409 -10.45 -15.11 -21.27
N ALA A 410 -9.74 -14.01 -21.53
CA ALA A 410 -9.81 -13.29 -22.80
C ALA A 410 -8.89 -13.87 -23.89
N PHE A 411 -7.85 -14.62 -23.53
CA PHE A 411 -6.84 -15.15 -24.46
C PHE A 411 -6.97 -16.65 -24.74
N GLY A 412 -8.19 -17.20 -24.68
CA GLY A 412 -8.49 -18.55 -25.19
C GLY A 412 -7.69 -19.69 -24.55
N GLY A 413 -7.34 -19.55 -23.26
CA GLY A 413 -6.54 -20.52 -22.51
C GLY A 413 -5.02 -20.33 -22.61
N GLN A 414 -4.55 -19.36 -23.40
CA GLN A 414 -3.16 -18.92 -23.37
C GLN A 414 -2.95 -17.94 -22.21
N LEU A 415 -1.81 -18.05 -21.55
CA LEU A 415 -1.45 -17.15 -20.47
C LEU A 415 -0.78 -15.92 -21.06
N VAL A 416 -1.20 -14.74 -20.61
CA VAL A 416 -0.58 -13.48 -20.99
C VAL A 416 0.86 -13.44 -20.44
N PRO A 417 1.85 -12.92 -21.20
CA PRO A 417 3.21 -12.77 -20.68
C PRO A 417 3.23 -11.92 -19.42
N ARG A 418 4.08 -12.27 -18.45
CA ARG A 418 4.08 -11.65 -17.11
C ARG A 418 4.23 -10.14 -17.12
N TRP A 419 5.10 -9.61 -17.96
CA TRP A 419 5.30 -8.15 -18.05
C TRP A 419 3.98 -7.44 -18.43
N ALA A 420 3.21 -8.01 -19.35
CA ALA A 420 1.95 -7.43 -19.78
C ALA A 420 0.85 -7.63 -18.74
N ASP A 421 0.76 -8.84 -18.15
CA ASP A 421 -0.21 -9.17 -17.10
C ASP A 421 -0.07 -8.24 -15.88
N GLU A 422 1.15 -8.08 -15.36
CA GLU A 422 1.45 -7.18 -14.23
C GLU A 422 1.31 -5.71 -14.60
N GLY A 423 1.79 -5.29 -15.77
CA GLY A 423 1.64 -3.92 -16.24
C GLY A 423 0.17 -3.51 -16.36
N LEU A 424 -0.68 -4.39 -16.91
CA LEU A 424 -2.13 -4.18 -17.00
C LEU A 424 -2.78 -4.11 -15.61
N ALA A 425 -2.40 -5.00 -14.69
CA ALA A 425 -2.96 -5.06 -13.34
C ALA A 425 -2.62 -3.81 -12.52
N VAL A 426 -1.34 -3.39 -12.52
CA VAL A 426 -0.89 -2.18 -11.81
C VAL A 426 -1.60 -0.93 -12.34
N LEU A 427 -1.89 -0.84 -13.65
CA LEU A 427 -2.63 0.29 -14.23
C LEU A 427 -4.09 0.42 -13.77
N THR A 428 -4.60 -0.54 -13.00
CA THR A 428 -5.92 -0.44 -12.34
C THR A 428 -5.87 0.09 -10.92
N GLU A 429 -4.66 0.22 -10.35
CA GLU A 429 -4.44 0.77 -9.02
C GLU A 429 -4.57 2.30 -8.99
N PRO A 430 -4.67 2.92 -7.80
CA PRO A 430 -4.66 4.37 -7.66
C PRO A 430 -3.45 5.02 -8.35
N ARG A 431 -3.64 6.22 -8.92
CA ARG A 431 -2.62 6.87 -9.76
C ARG A 431 -1.31 7.10 -9.01
N GLU A 432 -1.36 7.33 -7.70
CA GLU A 432 -0.18 7.50 -6.85
C GLU A 432 0.64 6.21 -6.72
N LYS A 433 0.02 5.03 -6.86
CA LYS A 433 0.73 3.74 -6.91
C LYS A 433 1.38 3.52 -8.27
N VAL A 434 0.63 3.77 -9.34
CA VAL A 434 1.15 3.72 -10.72
C VAL A 434 2.36 4.66 -10.88
N GLN A 435 2.24 5.90 -10.40
CA GLN A 435 3.30 6.89 -10.52
C GLN A 435 4.58 6.46 -9.78
N ARG A 436 4.47 5.80 -8.62
CA ARG A 436 5.65 5.24 -7.93
C ARG A 436 6.41 4.22 -8.77
N HIS A 437 5.73 3.39 -9.56
CA HIS A 437 6.40 2.48 -10.50
C HIS A 437 7.08 3.24 -11.64
N LEU A 438 6.43 4.28 -12.18
CA LEU A 438 7.01 5.10 -13.24
C LEU A 438 8.22 5.92 -12.75
N ASP A 439 8.18 6.46 -11.54
CA ASP A 439 9.29 7.20 -10.95
C ASP A 439 10.49 6.27 -10.69
N ASN A 440 10.23 5.01 -10.32
CA ASN A 440 11.26 3.99 -10.15
C ASN A 440 12.01 3.69 -11.46
N LEU A 441 11.40 3.90 -12.63
CA LEU A 441 12.03 3.67 -13.93
C LEU A 441 13.31 4.51 -14.10
N ALA A 442 13.26 5.78 -13.70
CA ALA A 442 14.41 6.68 -13.76
C ALA A 442 15.55 6.21 -12.85
N ARG A 443 15.23 5.70 -11.67
CA ARG A 443 16.22 5.11 -10.75
C ARG A 443 16.81 3.83 -11.30
N CYS A 444 15.98 2.90 -11.80
CA CYS A 444 16.46 1.66 -12.41
C CYS A 444 17.41 1.94 -13.59
N ARG A 445 17.13 2.98 -14.38
CA ARG A 445 18.06 3.46 -15.41
C ARG A 445 19.41 3.89 -14.84
N GLN A 446 19.40 4.73 -13.80
CA GLN A 446 20.64 5.21 -13.16
C GLN A 446 21.49 4.07 -12.59
N ASN A 447 20.84 3.03 -12.08
CA ASN A 447 21.49 1.85 -11.51
C ASN A 447 21.92 0.80 -12.55
N ASN A 448 21.64 1.04 -13.84
CA ASN A 448 21.85 0.07 -14.93
C ASN A 448 21.12 -1.26 -14.68
N GLU A 449 19.86 -1.16 -14.24
CA GLU A 449 18.99 -2.28 -13.87
C GLU A 449 17.86 -2.52 -14.88
N LEU A 450 17.77 -1.72 -15.94
CA LEU A 450 16.75 -1.91 -16.97
C LEU A 450 17.01 -3.15 -17.81
N PHE A 451 15.93 -3.81 -18.24
CA PHE A 451 15.97 -4.87 -19.23
C PHE A 451 16.14 -4.30 -20.63
N HIS A 452 16.76 -5.06 -21.53
CA HIS A 452 16.47 -4.87 -22.95
C HIS A 452 15.04 -5.33 -23.22
N LEU A 453 14.28 -4.60 -24.04
CA LEU A 453 12.87 -4.92 -24.29
C LEU A 453 12.69 -6.30 -24.92
N LYS A 454 13.66 -6.75 -25.71
CA LYS A 454 13.69 -8.15 -26.20
C LYS A 454 13.64 -9.14 -25.05
N ASP A 455 14.46 -8.94 -24.02
CA ASP A 455 14.56 -9.85 -22.88
C ASP A 455 13.31 -9.75 -22.00
N LEU A 456 12.77 -8.55 -21.78
CA LEU A 456 11.52 -8.35 -21.05
C LEU A 456 10.33 -9.02 -21.75
N LEU A 457 10.18 -8.84 -23.07
CA LEU A 457 9.04 -9.36 -23.83
C LEU A 457 9.07 -10.88 -23.98
N LEU A 458 10.26 -11.47 -23.94
CA LEU A 458 10.47 -12.92 -24.03
C LEU A 458 10.65 -13.59 -22.66
N LEU A 459 10.61 -12.81 -21.57
CA LEU A 459 10.78 -13.35 -20.23
C LEU A 459 9.61 -14.28 -19.88
N PRO A 460 9.87 -15.57 -19.56
CA PRO A 460 8.81 -16.55 -19.37
C PRO A 460 8.05 -16.36 -18.04
N ASP A 461 8.73 -15.85 -17.01
CA ASP A 461 8.15 -15.58 -15.69
C ASP A 461 8.85 -14.39 -15.02
N TYR A 462 8.65 -14.14 -13.73
CA TYR A 462 9.40 -13.09 -13.00
C TYR A 462 10.92 -13.30 -13.06
N PRO A 463 11.73 -12.21 -12.98
CA PRO A 463 13.18 -12.34 -12.93
C PRO A 463 13.62 -13.12 -11.69
N GLU A 464 14.54 -14.07 -11.86
CA GLU A 464 15.04 -14.93 -10.78
C GLU A 464 15.78 -14.14 -9.70
N ASN A 465 16.49 -13.08 -10.11
CA ASN A 465 17.23 -12.23 -9.19
C ASN A 465 16.29 -11.12 -8.65
N PRO A 466 16.03 -11.08 -7.32
CA PRO A 466 15.13 -10.11 -6.70
C PRO A 466 15.50 -8.65 -6.97
N ARG A 467 16.77 -8.36 -7.26
CA ARG A 467 17.26 -7.02 -7.62
C ARG A 467 16.51 -6.43 -8.81
N TYR A 468 16.11 -7.25 -9.78
CA TYR A 468 15.45 -6.78 -11.00
C TYR A 468 13.93 -6.76 -10.91
N ILE A 469 13.32 -7.19 -9.80
CA ILE A 469 11.86 -7.18 -9.64
C ILE A 469 11.32 -5.74 -9.74
N GLY A 470 11.99 -4.77 -9.12
CA GLY A 470 11.58 -3.37 -9.21
C GLY A 470 11.61 -2.82 -10.64
N ALA A 471 12.66 -3.14 -11.40
CA ALA A 471 12.81 -2.76 -12.80
C ALA A 471 11.74 -3.45 -13.67
N PHE A 472 11.51 -4.74 -13.45
CA PHE A 472 10.50 -5.53 -14.16
C PHE A 472 9.12 -4.87 -14.05
N TYR A 473 8.69 -4.50 -12.85
CA TYR A 473 7.42 -3.80 -12.65
C TYR A 473 7.41 -2.41 -13.29
N ALA A 474 8.48 -1.62 -13.10
CA ALA A 474 8.57 -0.27 -13.64
C ALA A 474 8.50 -0.24 -15.17
N GLU A 475 9.27 -1.11 -15.84
CA GLU A 475 9.32 -1.23 -17.29
C GLU A 475 8.03 -1.81 -17.85
N SER A 476 7.45 -2.81 -17.18
CA SER A 476 6.15 -3.39 -17.55
C SER A 476 5.06 -2.31 -17.61
N VAL A 477 4.91 -1.54 -16.53
CA VAL A 477 3.90 -0.47 -16.44
C VAL A 477 4.17 0.61 -17.50
N SER A 478 5.41 1.06 -17.61
CA SER A 478 5.80 2.10 -18.57
C SER A 478 5.55 1.67 -20.02
N LEU A 479 5.90 0.42 -20.36
CA LEU A 479 5.75 -0.09 -21.71
C LEU A 479 4.28 -0.33 -22.08
N VAL A 480 3.47 -0.86 -21.16
CA VAL A 480 2.02 -1.00 -21.37
C VAL A 480 1.38 0.38 -21.56
N GLU A 481 1.71 1.39 -20.75
CA GLU A 481 1.23 2.77 -20.98
C GLU A 481 1.66 3.30 -22.34
N PHE A 482 2.94 3.15 -22.69
CA PHE A 482 3.49 3.61 -23.98
C PHE A 482 2.75 3.00 -25.16
N LEU A 483 2.70 1.67 -25.25
CA LEU A 483 2.04 0.97 -26.35
C LEU A 483 0.54 1.29 -26.42
N SER A 484 -0.13 1.39 -25.27
CA SER A 484 -1.54 1.79 -25.20
C SER A 484 -1.76 3.23 -25.67
N SER A 485 -0.82 4.16 -25.40
CA SER A 485 -0.92 5.55 -25.87
C SER A 485 -0.69 5.72 -27.37
N GLN A 486 -0.01 4.77 -28.04
CA GLN A 486 0.26 4.88 -29.47
C GLN A 486 -1.01 4.72 -30.32
N LYS A 487 -1.82 3.70 -30.02
CA LYS A 487 -3.00 3.34 -30.82
C LYS A 487 -4.25 2.97 -30.01
N GLY A 488 -4.21 3.19 -28.70
CA GLY A 488 -5.31 2.86 -27.79
C GLY A 488 -5.14 1.50 -27.10
N PRO A 489 -5.88 1.28 -26.00
CA PRO A 489 -5.78 0.06 -25.20
C PRO A 489 -6.27 -1.21 -25.91
N GLN A 490 -7.26 -1.12 -26.80
CA GLN A 490 -7.74 -2.30 -27.54
C GLN A 490 -6.73 -2.80 -28.58
N GLU A 491 -5.96 -1.90 -29.19
CA GLU A 491 -4.89 -2.30 -30.11
C GLU A 491 -3.78 -3.06 -29.36
N PHE A 492 -3.53 -2.71 -28.10
CA PHE A 492 -2.56 -3.40 -27.25
C PHE A 492 -2.95 -4.85 -26.97
N THR A 493 -4.22 -5.15 -26.67
CA THR A 493 -4.65 -6.53 -26.46
C THR A 493 -4.70 -7.33 -27.76
N LEU A 494 -5.04 -6.71 -28.89
CA LEU A 494 -4.92 -7.33 -30.21
C LEU A 494 -3.45 -7.67 -30.53
N PHE A 495 -2.52 -6.77 -30.20
CA PHE A 495 -1.08 -7.04 -30.28
C PHE A 495 -0.69 -8.24 -29.42
N LEU A 496 -1.13 -8.32 -28.16
CA LEU A 496 -0.82 -9.46 -27.30
C LEU A 496 -1.35 -10.78 -27.87
N HIS A 497 -2.55 -10.77 -28.45
CA HIS A 497 -3.12 -11.96 -29.08
C HIS A 497 -2.28 -12.44 -30.28
N ASP A 498 -1.89 -11.53 -31.17
CA ASP A 498 -1.03 -11.87 -32.30
C ASP A 498 0.41 -12.22 -31.85
N ALA A 499 0.92 -11.58 -30.79
CA ALA A 499 2.22 -11.88 -30.21
C ALA A 499 2.28 -13.29 -29.60
N LEU A 500 1.23 -13.73 -28.91
CA LEU A 500 1.14 -15.10 -28.38
C LEU A 500 1.06 -16.15 -29.49
N ARG A 501 0.49 -15.80 -30.65
CA ARG A 501 0.33 -16.71 -31.78
C ARG A 501 1.54 -16.77 -32.71
N TYR A 502 2.17 -15.64 -32.98
CA TYR A 502 3.21 -15.49 -34.01
C TYR A 502 4.58 -15.09 -33.46
N GLY A 503 4.65 -14.71 -32.19
CA GLY A 503 5.82 -14.11 -31.54
C GLY A 503 5.73 -12.57 -31.52
N PRO A 504 6.16 -11.91 -30.43
CA PRO A 504 6.02 -10.46 -30.26
C PRO A 504 6.71 -9.65 -31.36
N GLU A 505 7.93 -10.03 -31.76
CA GLU A 505 8.68 -9.32 -32.80
C GLU A 505 7.93 -9.26 -34.13
N LYS A 506 7.25 -10.34 -34.52
CA LYS A 506 6.47 -10.38 -35.78
C LYS A 506 5.15 -9.62 -35.68
N ALA A 507 4.62 -9.44 -34.47
CA ALA A 507 3.40 -8.67 -34.23
C ALA A 507 3.68 -7.15 -34.23
N LEU A 508 4.89 -6.71 -33.89
CA LEU A 508 5.25 -5.29 -33.79
C LEU A 508 4.98 -4.48 -35.08
N PRO A 509 5.41 -4.91 -36.29
CA PRO A 509 5.15 -4.13 -37.51
C PRO A 509 3.67 -3.99 -37.81
N ARG A 510 2.89 -5.05 -37.55
CA ARG A 510 1.45 -5.10 -37.82
C ARG A 510 0.65 -4.14 -36.95
N HIS A 511 0.99 -4.08 -35.66
CA HIS A 511 0.23 -3.30 -34.69
C HIS A 511 0.78 -1.91 -34.49
N TYR A 512 2.10 -1.69 -34.54
CA TYR A 512 2.70 -0.42 -34.17
C TYR A 512 3.65 0.17 -35.21
N ASN A 513 3.87 -0.52 -36.34
CA ASN A 513 4.86 -0.15 -37.37
C ASN A 513 6.33 -0.15 -36.88
N PHE A 514 6.62 -0.70 -35.70
CA PHE A 514 7.99 -0.94 -35.25
C PHE A 514 8.57 -2.15 -35.98
N GLN A 515 9.77 -2.02 -36.55
CA GLN A 515 10.38 -3.06 -37.38
C GLN A 515 10.80 -4.29 -36.56
N ASP A 516 11.35 -4.06 -35.37
CA ASP A 516 11.89 -5.08 -34.48
C ASP A 516 11.91 -4.57 -33.02
N PHE A 517 12.49 -5.36 -32.12
CA PHE A 517 12.63 -4.96 -30.71
C PHE A 517 13.49 -3.72 -30.49
N ASN A 518 14.53 -3.50 -31.30
CA ASN A 518 15.42 -2.36 -31.14
C ASN A 518 14.71 -1.07 -31.52
N ASP A 519 13.92 -1.10 -32.60
CA ASP A 519 13.09 0.02 -33.03
C ASP A 519 12.05 0.39 -31.96
N LEU A 520 11.39 -0.61 -31.37
CA LEU A 520 10.49 -0.41 -30.22
C LEU A 520 11.25 0.19 -29.02
N GLU A 521 12.42 -0.35 -28.67
CA GLU A 521 13.22 0.10 -27.53
C GLU A 521 13.65 1.56 -27.69
N GLN A 522 14.10 1.97 -28.88
CA GLN A 522 14.46 3.36 -29.15
C GLN A 522 13.28 4.32 -28.98
N HIS A 523 12.11 3.98 -29.53
CA HIS A 523 10.92 4.82 -29.44
C HIS A 523 10.37 4.90 -28.02
N TRP A 524 10.28 3.75 -27.32
CA TRP A 524 9.87 3.71 -25.92
C TRP A 524 10.84 4.52 -25.05
N PHE A 525 12.14 4.34 -25.22
CA PHE A 525 13.16 5.04 -24.43
C PHE A 525 13.10 6.56 -24.63
N GLN A 526 12.90 7.02 -25.87
CA GLN A 526 12.69 8.44 -26.17
C GLN A 526 11.45 8.99 -25.45
N SER A 527 10.35 8.25 -25.46
CA SER A 527 9.12 8.63 -24.77
C SER A 527 9.30 8.65 -23.24
N ALA A 528 9.89 7.59 -22.69
CA ALA A 528 10.01 7.36 -21.25
C ALA A 528 10.96 8.35 -20.57
N PHE A 529 12.02 8.79 -21.24
CA PHE A 529 13.08 9.59 -20.60
C PHE A 529 13.34 10.96 -21.21
N ASN A 530 13.02 11.19 -22.48
CA ASN A 530 13.44 12.41 -23.18
C ASN A 530 12.28 13.41 -23.37
N ASN A 531 11.05 12.94 -23.53
CA ASN A 531 9.88 13.82 -23.70
C ASN A 531 9.37 14.46 -22.38
N GLN A 532 9.77 13.96 -21.21
CA GLN A 532 9.43 14.59 -19.91
C GLN A 532 10.16 15.92 -19.64
N ARG A 533 11.21 16.27 -20.42
CA ARG A 533 11.91 17.57 -20.31
C ARG A 533 11.27 18.68 -21.17
N ALA A 534 10.40 18.34 -22.13
CA ALA A 534 9.83 19.31 -23.06
C ALA A 534 8.57 20.03 -22.52
N SER A 535 7.94 19.54 -21.45
CA SER A 535 6.75 20.16 -20.86
C SER A 535 7.05 21.18 -19.73
N THR A 536 8.32 21.37 -19.37
CA THR A 536 8.75 22.37 -18.37
C THR A 536 9.55 23.53 -18.97
N GLY A 537 9.58 23.63 -20.30
CA GLY A 537 10.24 24.72 -21.00
C GLY A 537 9.32 25.32 -22.05
N THR A 538 8.57 26.34 -21.67
CA THR A 538 8.00 27.28 -22.64
C THR A 538 8.73 28.62 -22.46
N PRO A 539 9.10 29.31 -23.56
CA PRO A 539 9.88 30.55 -23.53
C PRO A 539 9.19 31.72 -22.82
#